data_AF-A0A965C3Q9-F1
#
_entry.id   AF-A0A965C3Q9-F1
#
_cell.length_a   1.000
_cell.length_b   1.000
_cell.length_c   1.000
_cell.angle_alpha   90.00
_cell.angle_beta   90.00
_cell.angle_gamma   90.00
#
_symmetry.space_group_name_H-M   'P 1'
#
loop_
_entity.id
_entity.type
_entity.pdbx_description
1 polymer ?
#
loop_
_entity_poly.entity_id
_entity_poly.type
_entity_poly.pdbx_seq_one_letter_code
_entity_poly.pdbx_strand_id
1 'polypeptide(L)'
;MARLREQTAATQAQRERKRLNDALGAADQLDQFAVEYRAEVADLLSKGSSTVGQLRATFDFAMRLEQTADQQREGMQAQKQRVAEFSALHQSAKLRLDGLEKIARAELRKRRQEQQQVEARETEDSITSRLYREK
;
A
#
# COMPACT_ATOMS: atom_id res chain seq x y z
N MET A 1 -15.55 -8.77 -10.53
CA MET A 1 -14.32 -9.44 -10.03
C MET A 1 -13.06 -8.57 -10.09
N ALA A 2 -12.70 -7.92 -11.20
CA ALA A 2 -11.45 -7.13 -11.30
C ALA A 2 -11.39 -5.92 -10.35
N ARG A 3 -12.45 -5.11 -10.25
CA ARG A 3 -12.54 -3.98 -9.29
C ARG A 3 -12.38 -4.43 -7.84
N LEU A 4 -13.03 -5.54 -7.47
CA LEU A 4 -12.93 -6.09 -6.11
C LEU A 4 -11.49 -6.49 -5.75
N ARG A 5 -10.75 -7.07 -6.70
CA ARG A 5 -9.34 -7.42 -6.54
C ARG A 5 -8.45 -6.18 -6.36
N GLU A 6 -8.67 -5.13 -7.15
CA GLU A 6 -7.95 -3.86 -7.01
C GLU A 6 -8.22 -3.22 -5.63
N GLN A 7 -9.48 -3.17 -5.20
CA GLN A 7 -9.86 -2.60 -3.90
C GLN A 7 -9.28 -3.39 -2.71
N THR A 8 -9.24 -4.71 -2.83
CA THR A 8 -8.65 -5.58 -1.80
C THR A 8 -7.15 -5.34 -1.71
N ALA A 9 -6.44 -5.25 -2.85
CA ALA A 9 -5.01 -4.95 -2.88
C ALA A 9 -4.72 -3.54 -2.32
N ALA A 10 -5.53 -2.54 -2.67
CA ALA A 10 -5.43 -1.19 -2.12
C ALA A 10 -5.55 -1.17 -0.59
N THR A 11 -6.54 -1.90 -0.07
CA THR A 11 -6.79 -2.00 1.37
C THR A 11 -5.62 -2.68 2.09
N GLN A 12 -5.06 -3.74 1.52
CA GLN A 12 -3.90 -4.42 2.09
C GLN A 12 -2.66 -3.51 2.09
N ALA A 13 -2.38 -2.82 0.99
CA ALA A 13 -1.28 -1.87 0.90
C ALA A 13 -1.40 -0.75 1.96
N GLN A 14 -2.61 -0.21 2.16
CA GLN A 14 -2.86 0.80 3.17
C GLN A 14 -2.64 0.27 4.60
N ARG A 15 -3.09 -0.96 4.89
CA ARG A 15 -2.89 -1.59 6.21
C ARG A 15 -1.42 -1.79 6.52
N GLU A 16 -0.64 -2.30 5.58
CA GLU A 16 0.80 -2.50 5.80
C GLU A 16 1.55 -1.17 5.94
N ARG A 17 1.15 -0.13 5.19
CA ARG A 17 1.71 1.22 5.37
C ARG A 17 1.44 1.78 6.75
N LYS A 18 0.21 1.60 7.26
CA LYS A 18 -0.12 2.03 8.62
C LYS A 18 0.75 1.32 9.64
N ARG A 19 0.87 -0.01 9.55
CA ARG A 19 1.74 -0.80 10.44
C ARG A 19 3.21 -0.37 10.38
N LEU A 20 3.70 0.00 9.20
CA LEU A 20 5.06 0.53 9.06
C LEU A 20 5.21 1.88 9.78
N ASN A 21 4.24 2.79 9.64
CA ASN A 21 4.26 4.07 10.34
C ASN A 21 4.18 3.88 11.86
N ASP A 22 3.32 2.97 12.33
CA ASP A 22 3.22 2.65 13.75
C ASP A 22 4.55 2.10 14.29
N ALA A 23 5.23 1.22 13.52
CA ALA A 23 6.54 0.68 13.87
C ALA A 23 7.65 1.74 13.86
N LEU A 24 7.62 2.69 12.92
CA LEU A 24 8.55 3.82 12.89
C LEU A 24 8.37 4.71 14.12
N GLY A 25 7.13 5.02 14.51
CA GLY A 25 6.86 5.78 15.72
C GLY A 25 7.35 5.09 17.00
N ALA A 26 7.21 3.76 17.09
CA ALA A 26 7.76 2.99 18.21
C ALA A 26 9.30 2.99 18.22
N ALA A 27 9.94 2.94 17.06
CA ALA A 27 11.40 3.04 16.95
C ALA A 27 11.91 4.42 17.39
N ASP A 28 11.24 5.50 16.99
CA ASP A 28 11.59 6.87 17.42
C ASP A 28 11.49 7.03 18.94
N GLN A 29 10.49 6.43 19.58
CA GLN A 29 10.35 6.42 21.04
C GLN A 29 11.48 5.64 21.73
N LEU A 30 11.88 4.49 21.17
CA LEU A 30 13.02 3.70 21.65
C LEU A 30 14.33 4.49 21.55
N ASP A 31 14.55 5.20 20.45
CA ASP A 31 15.73 6.03 20.25
C ASP A 31 15.75 7.22 21.23
N GLN A 32 14.62 7.89 21.45
CA GLN A 32 14.51 8.96 22.47
C GLN A 32 14.83 8.43 23.87
N PHE A 33 14.23 7.31 24.24
CA PHE A 33 14.51 6.66 25.53
C PHE A 33 15.99 6.27 25.64
N ALA A 34 16.61 5.76 24.57
CA ALA A 34 18.03 5.41 24.56
C ALA A 34 18.95 6.63 24.76
N VAL A 35 18.54 7.82 24.32
CA VAL A 35 19.27 9.07 24.52
C VAL A 35 19.16 9.53 25.97
N GLU A 36 17.94 9.57 26.53
CA GLU A 36 17.71 9.93 27.92
C GLU A 36 18.44 8.99 28.88
N TYR A 37 18.35 7.69 28.62
CA TYR A 37 19.05 6.68 29.41
C TYR A 37 20.57 6.86 29.35
N ARG A 38 21.14 7.15 28.17
CA ARG A 38 22.58 7.43 28.06
C ARG A 38 23.01 8.66 28.87
N ALA A 39 22.17 9.70 28.92
CA ALA A 39 22.44 10.89 29.74
C ALA A 39 22.39 10.55 31.23
N GLU A 40 21.42 9.76 31.68
CA GLU A 40 21.33 9.28 33.07
C GLU A 40 22.54 8.44 33.48
N VAL A 41 22.97 7.53 32.59
CA VAL A 41 24.17 6.71 32.83
C VAL A 41 25.42 7.57 32.91
N ALA A 42 25.58 8.56 32.01
CA ALA A 42 26.71 9.48 32.05
C ALA A 42 26.73 10.30 33.35
N ASP A 43 25.58 10.77 33.82
CA ASP A 43 25.44 11.47 35.11
C ASP A 43 25.83 10.56 36.28
N LEU A 44 25.33 9.31 36.29
CA LEU A 44 25.63 8.32 37.31
C LEU A 44 27.14 8.02 37.40
N LEU A 45 27.80 7.89 36.25
CA LEU A 45 29.25 7.69 36.15
C LEU A 45 30.03 8.95 36.58
N SER A 46 29.56 10.14 36.24
CA SER A 46 30.23 11.41 36.57
C SER A 46 30.27 11.71 38.07
N LYS A 47 29.25 11.26 38.81
CA LYS A 47 29.13 11.46 40.26
C LYS A 47 30.07 10.58 41.08
N GLY A 48 30.76 9.61 40.46
CA GLY A 48 31.79 8.79 41.09
C GLY A 48 31.33 7.87 42.23
N SER A 49 30.03 7.84 42.54
CA SER A 49 29.44 7.12 43.68
C SER A 49 28.69 5.85 43.28
N SER A 50 28.92 5.32 42.08
CA SER A 50 28.21 4.14 41.58
C SER A 50 28.78 2.86 42.19
N THR A 51 27.91 2.02 42.72
CA THR A 51 28.29 0.66 43.14
C THR A 51 28.52 -0.25 41.93
N VAL A 52 29.35 -1.26 42.08
CA VAL A 52 29.55 -2.31 41.04
C VAL A 52 28.22 -2.94 40.60
N GLY A 53 27.28 -3.10 41.54
CA GLY A 53 25.93 -3.59 41.24
C GLY A 53 25.14 -2.67 40.31
N GLN A 54 25.20 -1.35 40.52
CA GLN A 54 24.55 -0.36 39.65
C GLN A 54 25.18 -0.33 38.25
N LEU A 55 26.51 -0.42 38.16
CA LEU A 55 27.21 -0.49 36.87
C LEU A 55 26.82 -1.74 36.09
N ARG A 56 26.72 -2.90 36.76
CA ARG A 56 26.29 -4.15 36.15
C ARG A 56 24.84 -4.08 35.66
N ALA A 57 23.93 -3.59 36.49
CA ALA A 57 22.52 -3.44 36.10
C ALA A 57 22.36 -2.52 34.88
N THR A 58 23.15 -1.44 34.83
CA THR A 58 23.16 -0.50 33.71
C THR A 58 23.63 -1.15 32.42
N PHE A 59 24.72 -1.92 32.50
CA PHE A 59 25.26 -2.65 31.35
C PHE A 59 24.28 -3.73 30.85
N ASP A 60 23.72 -4.52 31.76
CA ASP A 60 22.74 -5.57 31.44
C ASP A 60 21.49 -4.96 30.77
N PHE A 61 21.06 -3.78 31.21
CA PHE A 61 19.94 -3.07 30.61
C PHE A 61 20.28 -2.54 29.21
N ALA A 62 21.45 -1.90 29.02
CA ALA A 62 21.91 -1.42 27.72
C ALA A 62 21.99 -2.57 26.69
N MET A 63 22.51 -3.73 27.08
CA MET A 63 22.54 -4.94 26.24
C MET A 63 21.13 -5.39 25.80
N ARG A 64 20.15 -5.38 26.71
CA ARG A 64 18.76 -5.73 26.38
C ARG A 64 18.12 -4.68 25.46
N LEU A 65 18.46 -3.41 25.65
CA LEU A 65 17.99 -2.33 24.81
C LEU A 65 18.50 -2.49 23.37
N GLU A 66 19.80 -2.79 23.19
CA GLU A 66 20.38 -3.05 21.87
C GLU A 66 19.73 -4.26 21.19
N GLN A 67 19.56 -5.37 21.92
CA GLN A 67 18.86 -6.55 21.40
C GLN A 67 17.42 -6.21 20.94
N THR A 68 16.71 -5.38 21.70
CA THR A 68 15.36 -4.92 21.35
C THR A 68 15.39 -4.04 20.10
N ALA A 69 16.35 -3.13 20.00
CA ALA A 69 16.51 -2.26 18.83
C ALA A 69 16.83 -3.06 17.56
N ASP A 70 17.68 -4.08 17.66
CA ASP A 70 18.01 -4.94 16.51
C ASP A 70 16.80 -5.77 16.06
N GLN A 71 16.04 -6.35 16.99
CA GLN A 71 14.77 -7.03 16.66
C GLN A 71 13.77 -6.09 15.98
N GLN A 72 13.67 -4.84 16.45
CA GLN A 72 12.81 -3.83 15.84
C GLN A 72 13.28 -3.46 14.42
N ARG A 73 14.60 -3.34 14.19
CA ARG A 73 15.15 -3.07 12.85
C ARG A 73 14.86 -4.21 11.88
N GLU A 74 15.06 -5.45 12.29
CA GLU A 74 14.73 -6.63 11.48
C GLU A 74 13.23 -6.69 11.16
N GLY A 75 12.38 -6.51 12.16
CA GLY A 75 10.92 -6.44 11.98
C GLY A 75 10.49 -5.32 11.03
N MET A 76 11.13 -4.15 11.14
CA MET A 76 10.88 -3.00 10.28
C MET A 76 11.33 -3.26 8.83
N GLN A 77 12.46 -3.93 8.62
CA GLN A 77 12.89 -4.32 7.27
C GLN A 77 11.88 -5.28 6.62
N ALA A 78 11.42 -6.30 7.35
CA ALA A 78 10.38 -7.20 6.87
C ALA A 78 9.08 -6.45 6.57
N GLN A 79 8.70 -5.48 7.41
CA GLN A 79 7.51 -4.66 7.18
C GLN A 79 7.65 -3.74 5.95
N LYS A 80 8.83 -3.16 5.72
CA LYS A 80 9.13 -2.37 4.51
C LYS A 80 9.00 -3.23 3.24
N GLN A 81 9.49 -4.46 3.27
CA GLN A 81 9.34 -5.40 2.16
C GLN A 81 7.86 -5.69 1.87
N ARG A 82 7.05 -5.99 2.90
CA ARG A 82 5.60 -6.18 2.74
C ARG A 82 4.91 -4.96 2.14
N VAL A 83 5.24 -3.75 2.61
CA VAL A 83 4.68 -2.51 2.03
C VAL A 83 5.00 -2.40 0.54
N ALA A 84 6.24 -2.72 0.14
CA ALA A 84 6.64 -2.71 -1.26
C ALA A 84 5.87 -3.74 -2.08
N GLU A 85 5.77 -4.98 -1.59
CA GLU A 85 5.02 -6.07 -2.25
C GLU A 85 3.55 -5.71 -2.46
N PHE A 86 2.84 -5.28 -1.41
CA PHE A 86 1.43 -4.95 -1.53
C PHE A 86 1.18 -3.68 -2.36
N SER A 87 2.10 -2.71 -2.33
CA SER A 87 2.02 -1.55 -3.23
C SER A 87 2.17 -1.97 -4.70
N ALA A 88 3.10 -2.88 -4.99
CA ALA A 88 3.27 -3.41 -6.35
C ALA A 88 2.06 -4.23 -6.81
N LEU A 89 1.48 -5.05 -5.93
CA LEU A 89 0.25 -5.80 -6.20
C LEU A 89 -0.92 -4.86 -6.50
N HIS A 90 -1.09 -3.80 -5.71
CA HIS A 90 -2.12 -2.79 -5.94
C HIS A 90 -1.95 -2.10 -7.29
N GLN A 91 -0.73 -1.64 -7.60
CA GLN A 91 -0.43 -1.00 -8.89
C GLN A 91 -0.68 -1.94 -10.07
N SER A 92 -0.28 -3.20 -9.97
CA SER A 92 -0.54 -4.21 -10.99
C SER A 92 -2.04 -4.46 -11.19
N ALA A 93 -2.81 -4.58 -10.10
CA ALA A 93 -4.25 -4.76 -10.16
C ALA A 93 -4.96 -3.56 -10.81
N LYS A 94 -4.51 -2.34 -10.49
CA LYS A 94 -5.01 -1.10 -11.09
C LYS A 94 -4.77 -1.06 -12.59
N LEU A 95 -3.55 -1.34 -13.05
CA LEU A 95 -3.21 -1.36 -14.48
C LEU A 95 -4.07 -2.38 -15.26
N ARG A 96 -4.30 -3.57 -14.68
CA ARG A 96 -5.18 -4.58 -15.29
C ARG A 96 -6.63 -4.09 -15.37
N LEU A 97 -7.13 -3.47 -14.30
CA LEU A 97 -8.49 -2.92 -14.29
C LEU A 97 -8.64 -1.83 -15.37
N ASP A 98 -7.70 -0.89 -15.44
CA ASP A 98 -7.69 0.18 -16.43
C ASP A 98 -7.67 -0.39 -17.87
N GLY A 99 -6.90 -1.45 -18.10
CA GLY A 99 -6.87 -2.17 -19.38
C GLY A 99 -8.23 -2.79 -19.73
N LEU A 100 -8.84 -3.50 -18.79
CA LEU A 100 -10.17 -4.11 -18.98
C LEU A 100 -11.25 -3.05 -19.23
N GLU A 101 -11.20 -1.91 -18.53
CA GLU A 101 -12.14 -0.81 -18.75
C GLU A 101 -11.97 -0.18 -20.13
N LYS A 102 -10.74 -0.03 -20.63
CA LYS A 102 -10.49 0.44 -22.00
C LYS A 102 -11.07 -0.51 -23.04
N ILE A 103 -10.87 -1.81 -22.87
CA ILE A 103 -11.42 -2.85 -23.76
C ILE A 103 -12.95 -2.79 -23.74
N ALA A 104 -13.57 -2.78 -22.55
CA ALA A 104 -15.02 -2.71 -22.42
C ALA A 104 -15.62 -1.45 -23.08
N ARG A 105 -14.96 -0.29 -22.95
CA ARG A 105 -15.38 0.95 -23.61
C ARG A 105 -15.26 0.86 -25.13
N ALA A 106 -14.18 0.26 -25.64
CA ALA A 106 -14.01 0.06 -27.08
C ALA A 106 -15.11 -0.85 -27.65
N GLU A 107 -15.42 -1.95 -26.95
CA GLU A 107 -16.45 -2.90 -27.36
C GLU A 107 -17.85 -2.25 -27.35
N LEU A 108 -18.18 -1.46 -26.32
CA LEU A 108 -19.44 -0.71 -26.27
C LEU A 108 -19.56 0.30 -27.42
N ARG A 109 -18.47 0.98 -27.78
CA ARG A 109 -18.46 1.91 -28.92
C ARG A 109 -18.70 1.16 -30.23
N LYS A 110 -18.04 0.02 -30.43
CA LYS A 110 -18.21 -0.83 -31.61
C LYS A 110 -19.66 -1.29 -31.75
N ARG A 111 -20.25 -1.84 -30.68
CA ARG A 111 -21.66 -2.27 -30.69
C ARG A 111 -22.64 -1.14 -30.99
N ARG A 112 -22.40 0.08 -30.48
CA ARG A 112 -23.22 1.25 -30.81
C ARG A 112 -23.11 1.62 -32.28
N GLN A 113 -21.92 1.56 -32.87
CA GLN A 113 -21.73 1.81 -34.30
C GLN A 113 -22.42 0.76 -35.16
N GLU A 114 -22.31 -0.52 -34.79
CA GLU A 114 -23.01 -1.62 -35.47
C GLU A 114 -24.53 -1.42 -35.41
N GLN A 115 -25.08 -1.07 -34.24
CA GLN A 115 -26.50 -0.81 -34.08
C GLN A 115 -26.97 0.38 -34.93
N GLN A 116 -26.22 1.49 -34.94
CA GLN A 116 -26.53 2.66 -35.79
C GLN A 116 -26.51 2.32 -37.28
N GLN A 117 -25.59 1.46 -37.72
CA GLN A 117 -25.53 1.02 -39.12
C GLN A 117 -26.71 0.11 -39.49
N VAL A 118 -27.15 -0.76 -38.58
CA VAL A 118 -28.35 -1.59 -38.79
C VAL A 118 -29.60 -0.71 -38.88
N GLU A 119 -29.79 0.21 -37.93
CA GLU A 119 -30.93 1.14 -37.93
C GLU A 119 -30.94 2.03 -39.19
N ALA A 120 -29.79 2.49 -39.66
CA ALA A 120 -29.66 3.26 -40.90
C ALA A 120 -30.07 2.45 -42.14
N ARG A 121 -29.65 1.17 -42.23
CA ARG A 121 -30.05 0.29 -43.33
C ARG A 121 -31.54 0.00 -43.31
N GLU A 122 -32.11 -0.29 -42.14
CA GLU A 122 -33.55 -0.54 -42.01
C GLU A 122 -34.40 0.70 -42.39
N THR A 123 -33.91 1.90 -42.06
CA THR A 123 -34.58 3.15 -42.48
C THR A 123 -34.49 3.38 -43.99
N GLU A 124 -33.33 3.15 -44.60
CA GLU A 124 -33.16 3.21 -46.07
C GLU A 124 -34.08 2.19 -46.79
N ASP A 125 -34.12 0.94 -46.32
CA ASP A 125 -34.98 -0.11 -46.87
C ASP A 125 -36.47 0.24 -46.73
N SER A 126 -36.87 0.84 -45.59
CA SER A 126 -38.25 1.30 -45.36
C SER A 126 -38.66 2.43 -46.30
N ILE A 127 -37.79 3.43 -46.49
CA ILE A 127 -38.03 4.55 -47.42
C ILE A 127 -38.15 4.02 -48.84
N THR A 128 -37.21 3.18 -49.27
CA THR A 128 -37.20 2.57 -50.60
C THR A 128 -38.48 1.78 -50.84
N SER A 129 -38.90 0.95 -49.88
CA SER A 129 -40.13 0.16 -49.97
C SER A 129 -41.40 1.01 -50.08
N ARG A 130 -41.46 2.20 -49.45
CA ARG A 130 -42.60 3.12 -49.61
C ARG A 130 -42.62 3.76 -50.99
N LEU A 131 -41.47 4.22 -51.48
CA LEU A 131 -41.36 4.83 -52.82
C LEU A 131 -41.75 3.87 -53.95
N TYR A 132 -41.49 2.57 -53.80
CA TYR A 132 -41.91 1.55 -54.77
C TYR A 132 -43.40 1.17 -54.69
N ARG A 133 -44.12 1.49 -53.60
CA ARG A 133 -45.57 1.25 -53.49
C ARG A 133 -46.43 2.40 -54.02
N GLU A 134 -45.86 3.59 -54.20
CA GLU A 134 -46.56 4.78 -54.71
C GLU A 134 -46.43 4.96 -56.24
N LYS A 135 -45.87 3.98 -56.96
CA LYS A 135 -45.85 3.90 -58.42
C LYS A 135 -46.73 2.73 -58.90
#